data_AF-A0A6L9KVY2-F1
#
_entry.id   AF-A0A6L9KVY2-F1
#
_cell.length_a   1.000
_cell.length_b   1.000
_cell.length_c   1.000
_cell.angle_alpha   90.00
_cell.angle_beta   90.00
_cell.angle_gamma   90.00
#
_symmetry.space_group_name_H-M   'P 1'
#
loop_
_entity.id
_entity.type
_entity.pdbx_description
1 polymer ?
#
loop_
_entity_poly.entity_id
_entity_poly.type
_entity_poly.pdbx_seq_one_letter_code
_entity_poly.pdbx_strand_id
1 'polypeptide(L)' 'GEAHDQTFRVQCIMDDLSLHTEAEGKSRRMAEQLAAQLALEKLPEAGS' A
#
# COMPACT_ATOMS: atom_id res chain seq x y z
N GLY A 1 11.51 2.11 -28.72
CA GLY A 1 11.15 2.95 -27.57
C GLY A 1 10.42 2.06 -26.62
N GLU A 2 11.03 1.70 -25.49
CA GLU A 2 10.46 0.70 -24.59
C GLU A 2 10.82 1.09 -23.15
N ALA A 3 9.98 1.94 -22.57
CA ALA A 3 9.96 2.25 -21.15
C ALA A 3 8.50 2.37 -20.67
N HIS A 4 7.66 1.42 -21.09
CA HIS A 4 6.20 1.52 -20.88
C HIS A 4 5.65 0.65 -19.76
N ASP A 5 6.47 -0.13 -19.05
CA ASP A 5 6.04 -0.94 -17.90
C ASP A 5 6.74 -0.49 -16.62
N GLN A 6 6.56 0.79 -16.28
CA GLN A 6 7.04 1.33 -15.01
C GLN A 6 6.20 0.76 -13.86
N THR A 7 6.83 -0.05 -13.01
CA THR A 7 6.26 -0.51 -11.75
C THR A 7 6.59 0.47 -10.65
N PHE A 8 5.58 0.88 -9.89
CA PHE A 8 5.71 1.70 -8.71
C PHE A 8 5.52 0.83 -7.48
N ARG A 9 6.49 0.84 -6.56
CA ARG A 9 6.39 0.21 -5.25
C ARG A 9 6.18 1.27 -4.19
N VAL A 10 5.17 1.09 -3.34
CA VAL A 10 4.79 2.05 -2.30
C VAL A 10 4.59 1.31 -0.98
N GLN A 11 5.07 1.93 0.10
CA GLN A 11 4.86 1.47 1.47
C GLN A 11 3.86 2.39 2.19
N CYS A 12 2.91 1.81 2.90
CA CYS A 12 2.07 2.49 3.89
C CYS A 12 2.59 2.10 5.29
N ILE A 13 2.84 3.12 6.11
CA ILE A 13 3.47 3.00 7.43
C ILE A 13 2.54 3.65 8.45
N MET A 14 2.19 2.89 9.50
CA MET A 14 1.47 3.37 10.67
C MET A 14 2.26 2.95 11.92
N ASP A 15 3.18 3.81 12.35
CA ASP A 15 4.13 3.53 13.43
C ASP A 15 3.43 3.25 14.77
N ASP A 16 2.36 3.99 15.09
CA ASP A 16 1.57 3.82 16.32
C ASP A 16 0.96 2.42 16.45
N LEU A 17 0.73 1.75 15.31
CA LEU A 17 0.17 0.40 15.24
C LEU A 17 1.23 -0.66 14.91
N SER A 18 2.50 -0.26 14.76
CA SER A 18 3.59 -1.10 14.23
C SER A 18 3.17 -1.83 12.94
N LEU A 19 2.35 -1.18 12.11
CA LEU A 19 1.72 -1.77 10.93
C LEU A 19 2.31 -1.17 9.66
N HIS A 20 2.91 -2.04 8.86
CA HIS A 20 3.53 -1.70 7.59
C HIS A 20 2.96 -2.59 6.49
N THR A 21 2.60 -1.98 5.37
CA THR A 21 2.14 -2.68 4.17
C THR A 21 2.86 -2.14 2.94
N GLU A 22 3.12 -3.00 1.96
CA GLU A 22 3.78 -2.63 0.70
C GLU A 22 2.94 -3.16 -0.45
N ALA A 23 2.82 -2.38 -1.52
CA ALA A 23 2.16 -2.79 -2.75
C ALA A 23 2.84 -2.22 -3.99
N GLU A 24 2.63 -2.91 -5.10
CA GLU A 24 3.10 -2.49 -6.42
C GLU A 24 1.93 -2.15 -7.35
N GLY A 25 2.14 -1.21 -8.28
CA GLY A 25 1.13 -0.81 -9.25
C GLY A 25 1.73 -0.18 -10.50
N LYS A 26 0.95 -0.19 -11.59
CA LYS A 26 1.33 0.43 -12.88
C LYS A 26 1.33 1.96 -12.85
N SER A 27 0.89 2.54 -11.74
CA SER A 27 1.00 3.96 -11.43
C SER A 27 1.23 4.11 -9.94
N ARG A 28 1.84 5.23 -9.54
CA ARG A 28 2.01 5.57 -8.13
C ARG A 28 0.69 5.56 -7.36
N ARG A 29 -0.38 6.13 -7.94
CA ARG A 29 -1.72 6.15 -7.33
C ARG A 29 -2.25 4.74 -7.05
N MET A 30 -2.09 3.82 -8.00
CA MET A 30 -2.54 2.43 -7.83
C MET A 30 -1.77 1.73 -6.70
N ALA A 31 -0.45 1.89 -6.66
CA ALA A 31 0.38 1.34 -5.60
C ALA A 31 0.03 1.91 -4.21
N GLU A 32 -0.23 3.23 -4.13
CA GLU A 32 -0.70 3.90 -2.90
C GLU A 32 -2.05 3.35 -2.43
N GLN A 33 -3.03 3.25 -3.32
CA GLN A 33 -4.36 2.72 -2.98
C GLN A 33 -4.30 1.27 -2.50
N LEU A 34 -3.49 0.42 -3.15
CA LEU A 34 -3.32 -0.98 -2.75
C LEU A 34 -2.61 -1.09 -1.39
N ALA A 35 -1.54 -0.34 -1.17
CA ALA A 35 -0.83 -0.34 0.11
C ALA A 35 -1.76 0.09 1.25
N ALA A 36 -2.60 1.11 1.04
CA ALA A 36 -3.60 1.56 2.01
C ALA A 36 -4.72 0.53 2.22
N GLN A 37 -5.20 -0.14 1.17
CA GLN A 37 -6.21 -1.19 1.28
C GLN A 37 -5.71 -2.36 2.14
N LEU A 38 -4.47 -2.81 1.90
CA LEU A 38 -3.82 -3.84 2.72
C LEU A 38 -3.66 -3.40 4.18
N ALA A 39 -3.42 -2.11 4.42
CA ALA A 39 -3.34 -1.58 5.77
C ALA A 39 -4.71 -1.64 6.47
N LEU A 40 -5.78 -1.23 5.79
CA LEU A 40 -7.15 -1.31 6.31
C LEU A 40 -7.57 -2.74 6.67
N GLU A 41 -7.22 -3.73 5.86
CA GLU A 41 -7.50 -5.15 6.12
C GLU A 41 -6.77 -5.70 7.35
N LYS A 42 -5.65 -5.08 7.73
CA LYS A 42 -4.84 -5.46 8.90
C LYS A 42 -5.18 -4.64 10.15
N LEU A 43 -6.02 -3.62 10.03
CA LEU A 43 -6.46 -2.89 11.21
C LEU A 43 -7.29 -3.83 12.09
N PRO A 44 -7.05 -3.85 13.41
CA PRO A 44 -7.93 -4.55 14.33
C PRO A 44 -9.34 -3.96 14.19
N GLU A 45 -10.36 -4.82 14.29
CA GLU A 45 -11.75 -4.33 14.34
C GLU A 45 -11.86 -3.31 15.48
N ALA A 46 -12.42 -2.14 15.16
CA ALA A 46 -12.63 -1.09 16.14
C ALA A 46 -13.74 -1.51 17.11
N GLY A 47 -13.37 -2.27 18.14
CA GLY A 47 -14.22 -2.66 19.25
C GLY A 47 -14.64 -4.12 19.24
N SER A 48 -14.07 -4.89 20.17
CA SER A 48 -14.69 -6.06 20.79
C SER A 48 -14.45 -6.00 22.29
#